data_AF-A0A3Q4H511-F1
#
_entry.id   AF-A0A3Q4H511-F1
#
_cell.length_a   1.000
_cell.length_b   1.000
_cell.length_c   1.000
_cell.angle_alpha   90.00
_cell.angle_beta   90.00
_cell.angle_gamma   90.00
#
_symmetry.space_group_name_H-M   'P 1'
#
loop_
_entity.id
_entity.type
_entity.pdbx_description
1 polymer ?
#
loop_
_entity_poly.entity_id
_entity_poly.type
_entity_poly.pdbx_seq_one_letter_code
_entity_poly.pdbx_strand_id
1 'polypeptide(L)'
;MAGFRQEDVELYYEMGEELGSGQFAIVRKCKEKSTGVEYAAKFIKKRRLSSSRRGVSREEIEREVNILREIQHSNIITLHDIFENKTDVILILELVSGGELFDFLAEKESLSEEEATQFLKQILDGVQYLHSKRIAHFDLKPENIMLLDKNVPNPRIKLIDFGIAHQIKAGNEFKNIFGTPEFVAPEIVNYEPLGLEADMWSIGVITYILLSGASPFLGETKQETLTNISAVNYDFDEEYFSNTSELAKDFIRRLLVKDPKKRMTIDDSLEHPWIKVIKRRNVRQEDRDHKTERRRLKTTRLKEYTIKSHSSMPPNNTYANFERFSQVLEEIAAAEEGLKELERNQRSCREDVAALLSIYEEKEGWYKEENQSISGDLNHIRQELQRTQTQRKKCQEDARVTMQSANILKRKFGRLENRYEVLAEQVASEVRWVEELVKSISAEKDGLSSGSMP
;
A
#
# COMPACT_ATOMS: atom_id res chain seq x y z
N MET A 1 5.54 -10.71 -29.02
CA MET A 1 6.53 -10.19 -28.04
C MET A 1 6.40 -11.05 -26.80
N ALA A 2 7.48 -11.72 -26.38
CA ALA A 2 7.40 -12.76 -25.35
C ALA A 2 7.25 -12.16 -23.94
N GLY A 3 6.34 -12.75 -23.16
CA GLY A 3 6.25 -12.52 -21.71
C GLY A 3 7.40 -13.20 -20.96
N PHE A 4 7.35 -13.19 -19.62
CA PHE A 4 8.31 -13.91 -18.79
C PHE A 4 8.28 -15.42 -19.12
N ARG A 5 9.39 -15.96 -19.61
CA ARG A 5 9.50 -17.38 -19.97
C ARG A 5 9.58 -18.22 -18.70
N GLN A 6 8.63 -19.14 -18.51
CA GLN A 6 8.57 -20.02 -17.32
C GLN A 6 9.38 -21.32 -17.50
N GLU A 7 10.11 -21.46 -18.61
CA GLU A 7 11.01 -22.57 -18.87
C GLU A 7 12.30 -22.41 -18.06
N ASP A 8 13.02 -23.51 -17.84
CA ASP A 8 14.34 -23.43 -17.23
C ASP A 8 15.34 -22.78 -18.19
N VAL A 9 15.99 -21.70 -17.72
CA VAL A 9 17.00 -20.94 -18.47
C VAL A 9 18.19 -21.82 -18.86
N GLU A 10 18.52 -22.85 -18.06
CA GLU A 10 19.62 -23.78 -18.34
C GLU A 10 19.32 -24.69 -19.54
N LEU A 11 18.08 -24.77 -20.04
CA LEU A 11 17.77 -25.48 -21.29
C LEU A 11 18.29 -24.70 -22.52
N TYR A 12 18.34 -23.37 -22.43
CA TYR A 12 18.69 -22.48 -23.55
C TYR A 12 20.10 -21.88 -23.43
N TYR A 13 20.60 -21.71 -22.21
CA TYR A 13 21.89 -21.08 -21.94
C TYR A 13 22.80 -21.98 -21.12
N GLU A 14 24.10 -21.96 -21.42
CA GLU A 14 25.16 -22.52 -20.59
C GLU A 14 25.67 -21.41 -19.64
N MET A 15 25.70 -21.68 -18.33
CA MET A 15 26.07 -20.70 -17.31
C MET A 15 27.56 -20.76 -16.97
N GLY A 16 28.26 -19.65 -17.14
CA GLY A 16 29.68 -19.46 -16.86
C GLY A 16 29.96 -18.83 -15.50
N GLU A 17 31.07 -18.09 -15.42
CA GLU A 17 31.55 -17.43 -14.21
C GLU A 17 30.64 -16.29 -13.71
N GLU A 18 30.79 -15.91 -12.43
CA GLU A 18 30.15 -14.71 -11.89
C GLU A 18 30.93 -13.47 -12.36
N LEU A 19 30.21 -12.52 -12.96
CA LEU A 19 30.74 -11.22 -13.41
C LEU A 19 30.62 -10.15 -12.32
N GLY A 20 29.66 -10.31 -11.40
CA GLY A 20 29.49 -9.46 -10.23
C GLY A 20 28.23 -9.79 -9.45
N SER A 21 28.17 -9.35 -8.19
CA SER A 21 27.02 -9.53 -7.30
C SER A 21 26.62 -8.23 -6.61
N GLY A 22 25.32 -7.91 -6.69
CA GLY A 22 24.67 -6.84 -5.95
C GLY A 22 23.91 -7.36 -4.72
N GLN A 23 23.16 -6.48 -4.05
CA GLN A 23 22.46 -6.83 -2.81
C GLN A 23 21.43 -7.97 -2.98
N PHE A 24 20.69 -7.96 -4.10
CA PHE A 24 19.61 -8.90 -4.40
C PHE A 24 19.72 -9.54 -5.78
N ALA A 25 20.79 -9.24 -6.52
CA ALA A 25 21.03 -9.74 -7.87
C ALA A 25 22.44 -10.32 -8.01
N ILE A 26 22.59 -11.36 -8.83
CA ILE A 26 23.89 -11.94 -9.21
C ILE A 26 23.96 -11.94 -10.73
N VAL A 27 25.05 -11.44 -11.30
CA VAL A 27 25.29 -11.41 -12.75
C VAL A 27 26.30 -12.50 -13.08
N ARG A 28 25.93 -13.43 -13.96
CA ARG A 28 26.84 -14.46 -14.49
C ARG A 28 27.01 -14.30 -15.98
N LYS A 29 28.18 -14.63 -16.50
CA LYS A 29 28.37 -14.85 -17.94
C LYS A 29 27.53 -16.04 -18.36
N CYS A 30 26.90 -16.00 -19.53
CA CYS A 30 26.23 -17.16 -20.11
C CYS A 30 26.42 -17.21 -21.62
N LYS A 31 26.11 -18.37 -22.22
CA LYS A 31 26.24 -18.60 -23.66
C LYS A 31 25.00 -19.29 -24.19
N GLU A 32 24.38 -18.71 -25.22
CA GLU A 32 23.18 -19.28 -25.84
C GLU A 32 23.54 -20.55 -26.61
N LYS A 33 22.88 -21.67 -26.32
CA LYS A 33 23.22 -23.00 -26.86
C LYS A 33 22.93 -23.14 -28.36
N SER A 34 21.95 -22.39 -28.86
CA SER A 34 21.51 -22.37 -30.27
C SER A 34 22.50 -21.64 -31.19
N THR A 35 23.04 -20.52 -30.75
CA THR A 35 23.84 -19.60 -31.58
C THR A 35 25.31 -19.58 -31.20
N GLY A 36 25.65 -19.98 -29.97
CA GLY A 36 26.98 -19.82 -29.39
C GLY A 36 27.34 -18.39 -28.98
N VAL A 37 26.40 -17.44 -29.03
CA VAL A 37 26.62 -16.04 -28.63
C VAL A 37 26.68 -15.92 -27.10
N GLU A 38 27.59 -15.08 -26.61
CA GLU A 38 27.79 -14.82 -25.18
C GLU A 38 26.95 -13.62 -24.70
N TYR A 39 26.37 -13.76 -23.51
CA TYR A 39 25.48 -12.81 -22.86
C TYR A 39 25.81 -12.70 -21.35
N ALA A 40 25.14 -11.79 -20.65
CA ALA A 40 25.15 -11.70 -19.19
C ALA A 40 23.75 -12.04 -18.64
N ALA A 41 23.66 -13.01 -17.73
CA ALA A 41 22.44 -13.38 -17.03
C ALA A 41 22.39 -12.70 -15.65
N LYS A 42 21.53 -11.68 -15.48
CA LYS A 42 21.25 -11.02 -14.20
C LYS A 42 20.10 -11.75 -13.49
N PHE A 43 20.43 -12.56 -12.48
CA PHE A 43 19.50 -13.29 -11.62
C PHE A 43 19.03 -12.37 -10.49
N ILE A 44 17.77 -11.97 -10.47
CA ILE A 44 17.17 -11.07 -9.46
C ILE A 44 16.25 -11.88 -8.55
N LYS A 45 16.55 -11.90 -7.24
CA LYS A 45 15.75 -12.65 -6.24
C LYS A 45 14.40 -11.99 -6.01
N LYS A 46 13.31 -12.76 -6.17
CA LYS A 46 11.94 -12.29 -5.89
C LYS A 46 11.65 -12.23 -4.39
N ARG A 47 11.10 -11.10 -3.93
CA ARG A 47 10.53 -10.89 -2.60
C ARG A 47 9.29 -11.79 -2.43
N ARG A 48 9.38 -12.79 -1.53
CA ARG A 48 8.32 -13.82 -1.35
C ARG A 48 7.12 -13.37 -0.50
N LEU A 49 7.32 -12.40 0.38
CA LEU A 49 6.31 -11.79 1.25
C LEU A 49 6.62 -10.29 1.30
N SER A 50 5.61 -9.44 1.39
CA SER A 50 5.79 -7.98 1.49
C SER A 50 6.68 -7.58 2.69
N SER A 51 6.53 -8.27 3.82
CA SER A 51 7.34 -8.11 5.03
C SER A 51 8.75 -8.75 4.96
N SER A 52 9.12 -9.38 3.84
CA SER A 52 10.41 -10.07 3.72
C SER A 52 11.54 -9.10 3.41
N ARG A 53 12.57 -9.07 4.27
CA ARG A 53 13.80 -8.28 4.11
C ARG A 53 14.77 -8.82 3.04
N ARG A 54 14.31 -9.66 2.12
CA ARG A 54 15.14 -10.33 1.10
C ARG A 54 14.40 -10.42 -0.23
N GLY A 55 15.06 -9.93 -1.28
CA GLY A 55 14.55 -9.92 -2.64
C GLY A 55 13.84 -8.61 -3.01
N VAL A 56 13.70 -8.40 -4.30
CA VAL A 56 13.09 -7.21 -4.94
C VAL A 56 11.59 -7.46 -5.16
N SER A 57 10.75 -6.43 -5.08
CA SER A 57 9.30 -6.56 -5.32
C SER A 57 9.01 -6.94 -6.77
N ARG A 58 7.83 -7.52 -7.02
CA ARG A 58 7.44 -7.88 -8.39
C ARG A 58 7.28 -6.64 -9.26
N GLU A 59 6.72 -5.58 -8.69
CA GLU A 59 6.44 -4.28 -9.31
C GLU A 59 7.75 -3.54 -9.69
N GLU A 60 8.79 -3.68 -8.87
CA GLU A 60 10.13 -3.16 -9.15
C GLU A 60 10.81 -3.93 -10.31
N ILE A 61 10.77 -5.26 -10.28
CA ILE A 61 11.34 -6.10 -11.36
C ILE A 61 10.59 -5.87 -12.68
N GLU A 62 9.26 -5.80 -12.65
CA GLU A 62 8.44 -5.51 -13.84
C GLU A 62 8.70 -4.10 -14.38
N ARG A 63 9.03 -3.12 -13.52
CA ARG A 63 9.45 -1.78 -13.94
C ARG A 63 10.80 -1.80 -14.68
N GLU A 64 11.82 -2.44 -14.11
CA GLU A 64 13.13 -2.59 -14.76
C GLU A 64 12.97 -3.29 -16.13
N VAL A 65 12.23 -4.40 -16.17
CA VAL A 65 11.95 -5.16 -17.41
C VAL A 65 11.23 -4.31 -18.47
N ASN A 66 10.21 -3.53 -18.08
CA ASN A 66 9.45 -2.73 -19.04
C ASN A 66 10.30 -1.57 -19.60
N ILE A 67 11.11 -0.92 -18.76
CA ILE A 67 12.07 0.10 -19.21
C ILE A 67 13.08 -0.52 -20.19
N LEU A 68 13.71 -1.65 -19.81
CA LEU A 68 14.70 -2.35 -20.65
C LEU A 68 14.12 -2.85 -21.98
N ARG A 69 12.83 -3.17 -22.06
CA ARG A 69 12.12 -3.53 -23.31
C ARG A 69 11.85 -2.34 -24.24
N GLU A 70 11.67 -1.15 -23.69
CA GLU A 70 11.34 0.07 -24.46
C GLU A 70 12.58 0.81 -24.98
N ILE A 71 13.77 0.49 -24.47
CA ILE A 71 15.03 1.16 -24.82
C ILE A 71 15.87 0.33 -25.79
N GLN A 72 16.39 0.99 -26.82
CA GLN A 72 17.33 0.43 -27.78
C GLN A 72 18.24 1.56 -28.26
N HIS A 73 19.44 1.65 -27.68
CA HIS A 73 20.40 2.70 -28.01
C HIS A 73 21.84 2.17 -27.94
N SER A 74 22.72 2.69 -28.79
CA SER A 74 24.08 2.15 -28.91
C SER A 74 24.94 2.35 -27.65
N ASN A 75 24.57 3.29 -26.77
CA ASN A 75 25.26 3.57 -25.51
C ASN A 75 24.51 3.08 -24.26
N ILE A 76 23.52 2.20 -24.43
CA ILE A 76 22.75 1.60 -23.33
C ILE A 76 22.83 0.08 -23.47
N ILE A 77 22.80 -0.66 -22.36
CA ILE A 77 22.74 -2.12 -22.37
C ILE A 77 21.46 -2.64 -23.04
N THR A 78 21.58 -3.67 -23.87
CA THR A 78 20.44 -4.27 -24.58
C THR A 78 19.90 -5.47 -23.80
N LEU A 79 18.58 -5.54 -23.62
CA LEU A 79 17.89 -6.74 -23.14
C LEU A 79 17.61 -7.70 -24.30
N HIS A 80 17.98 -8.96 -24.14
CA HIS A 80 17.84 -10.01 -25.16
C HIS A 80 16.66 -10.94 -24.87
N ASP A 81 16.57 -11.52 -23.67
CA ASP A 81 15.50 -12.45 -23.26
C ASP A 81 15.21 -12.35 -21.75
N ILE A 82 14.07 -12.89 -21.30
CA ILE A 82 13.62 -12.84 -19.90
C ILE A 82 13.04 -14.19 -19.46
N PHE A 83 13.62 -14.77 -18.41
CA PHE A 83 13.11 -15.97 -17.75
C PHE A 83 12.58 -15.65 -16.35
N GLU A 84 11.63 -16.44 -15.87
CA GLU A 84 11.13 -16.41 -14.50
C GLU A 84 10.99 -17.84 -14.00
N ASN A 85 11.57 -18.13 -12.83
CA ASN A 85 11.35 -19.38 -12.12
C ASN A 85 10.64 -19.09 -10.78
N LYS A 86 10.53 -20.07 -9.87
CA LYS A 86 9.82 -19.86 -8.58
C LYS A 86 10.50 -18.86 -7.64
N THR A 87 11.80 -18.62 -7.77
CA THR A 87 12.61 -17.85 -6.83
C THR A 87 13.20 -16.57 -7.40
N ASP A 88 13.44 -16.54 -8.71
CA ASP A 88 14.22 -15.50 -9.37
C ASP A 88 13.57 -15.10 -10.71
N VAL A 89 13.85 -13.87 -11.14
CA VAL A 89 13.70 -13.42 -12.53
C VAL A 89 15.10 -13.29 -13.11
N ILE A 90 15.33 -13.81 -14.32
CA ILE A 90 16.62 -13.81 -14.99
C ILE A 90 16.52 -12.95 -16.24
N LEU A 91 17.27 -11.85 -16.28
CA LEU A 91 17.40 -11.00 -17.45
C LEU A 91 18.62 -11.44 -18.24
N ILE A 92 18.44 -11.83 -19.51
CA ILE A 92 19.54 -12.08 -20.44
C ILE A 92 19.86 -10.76 -21.14
N LEU A 93 21.05 -10.23 -20.87
CA LEU A 93 21.52 -8.92 -21.30
C LEU A 93 22.72 -9.08 -22.23
N GLU A 94 22.96 -8.06 -23.07
CA GLU A 94 24.20 -7.89 -23.82
C GLU A 94 25.43 -8.01 -22.90
N LEU A 95 26.40 -8.84 -23.27
CA LEU A 95 27.64 -8.98 -22.52
C LEU A 95 28.53 -7.74 -22.71
N VAL A 96 28.88 -7.08 -21.60
CA VAL A 96 29.75 -5.90 -21.56
C VAL A 96 31.01 -6.28 -20.79
N SER A 97 32.14 -6.45 -21.50
CA SER A 97 33.36 -7.09 -20.96
C SER A 97 34.61 -6.20 -20.96
N GLY A 98 34.48 -4.92 -21.33
CA GLY A 98 35.57 -3.95 -21.29
C GLY A 98 35.90 -3.37 -19.90
N GLY A 99 35.13 -3.70 -18.86
CA GLY A 99 35.29 -3.14 -17.50
C GLY A 99 34.71 -1.74 -17.36
N GLU A 100 35.03 -1.06 -16.25
CA GLU A 100 34.54 0.29 -15.98
C GLU A 100 35.31 1.35 -16.77
N LEU A 101 34.63 2.44 -17.15
CA LEU A 101 35.27 3.58 -17.81
C LEU A 101 36.40 4.17 -16.96
N PHE A 102 36.20 4.25 -15.64
CA PHE A 102 37.12 4.89 -14.72
C PHE A 102 38.41 4.07 -14.56
N ASP A 103 38.34 2.74 -14.47
CA ASP A 103 39.50 1.84 -14.51
C ASP A 103 40.34 2.07 -15.79
N PHE A 104 39.69 2.05 -16.96
CA PHE A 104 40.34 2.22 -18.26
C PHE A 104 41.02 3.59 -18.42
N LEU A 105 40.39 4.65 -17.92
CA LEU A 105 40.97 5.99 -17.95
C LEU A 105 42.05 6.20 -16.89
N ALA A 106 41.91 5.53 -15.74
CA ALA A 106 42.95 5.46 -14.73
C ALA A 106 44.21 4.81 -15.30
N GLU A 107 44.14 3.67 -16.02
CA GLU A 107 45.30 2.97 -16.60
C GLU A 107 46.23 3.87 -17.44
N LYS A 108 45.69 4.84 -18.20
CA LYS A 108 46.46 5.81 -19.02
C LYS A 108 47.47 6.62 -18.19
N GLU A 109 48.54 7.11 -18.82
CA GLU A 109 49.49 8.04 -18.16
C GLU A 109 48.99 9.49 -18.10
N SER A 110 48.20 9.90 -19.09
CA SER A 110 47.61 11.23 -19.17
C SER A 110 46.33 11.20 -19.97
N LEU A 111 45.37 12.03 -19.60
CA LEU A 111 44.10 12.20 -20.31
C LEU A 111 43.96 13.65 -20.78
N SER A 112 43.60 13.89 -22.04
CA SER A 112 43.24 15.22 -22.52
C SER A 112 41.75 15.50 -22.32
N GLU A 113 41.37 16.78 -22.13
CA GLU A 113 39.94 17.17 -22.12
C GLU A 113 39.22 16.78 -23.44
N GLU A 114 39.94 16.72 -24.56
CA GLU A 114 39.44 16.29 -25.86
C GLU A 114 39.05 14.79 -25.87
N GLU A 115 39.77 13.94 -25.14
CA GLU A 115 39.39 12.54 -24.93
C GLU A 115 38.29 12.40 -23.88
N ALA A 116 38.39 13.14 -22.75
CA ALA A 116 37.39 13.09 -21.68
C ALA A 116 35.98 13.47 -22.19
N THR A 117 35.90 14.51 -23.03
CA THR A 117 34.65 14.93 -23.68
C THR A 117 34.15 13.95 -24.74
N GLN A 118 35.00 13.15 -25.38
CA GLN A 118 34.54 12.06 -26.28
C GLN A 118 33.81 10.96 -25.50
N PHE A 119 34.32 10.57 -24.33
CA PHE A 119 33.63 9.63 -23.43
C PHE A 119 32.37 10.25 -22.83
N LEU A 120 32.47 11.46 -22.28
CA LEU A 120 31.32 12.16 -21.71
C LEU A 120 30.19 12.37 -22.73
N LYS A 121 30.51 12.66 -24.00
CA LYS A 121 29.51 12.75 -25.06
C LYS A 121 28.77 11.43 -25.28
N GLN A 122 29.43 10.28 -25.20
CA GLN A 122 28.74 8.97 -25.29
C GLN A 122 27.76 8.74 -24.11
N ILE A 123 28.10 9.24 -22.91
CA ILE A 123 27.19 9.24 -21.75
C ILE A 123 26.00 10.15 -22.05
N LEU A 124 26.25 11.40 -22.48
CA LEU A 124 25.20 12.38 -22.80
C LEU A 124 24.27 11.89 -23.93
N ASP A 125 24.81 11.29 -25.00
CA ASP A 125 24.03 10.70 -26.10
C ASP A 125 23.12 9.57 -25.57
N GLY A 126 23.59 8.76 -24.61
CA GLY A 126 22.80 7.73 -23.93
C GLY A 126 21.70 8.29 -23.03
N VAL A 127 22.01 9.30 -22.21
CA VAL A 127 21.05 9.94 -21.31
C VAL A 127 20.01 10.75 -22.09
N GLN A 128 20.38 11.39 -23.20
CA GLN A 128 19.43 12.10 -24.08
C GLN A 128 18.36 11.14 -24.61
N TYR A 129 18.76 9.93 -25.02
CA TYR A 129 17.81 8.91 -25.46
C TYR A 129 16.81 8.53 -24.35
N LEU A 130 17.28 8.33 -23.10
CA LEU A 130 16.41 8.05 -21.95
C LEU A 130 15.46 9.22 -21.65
N HIS A 131 15.99 10.44 -21.58
CA HIS A 131 15.23 11.65 -21.27
C HIS A 131 14.18 11.96 -22.34
N SER A 132 14.46 11.67 -23.61
CA SER A 132 13.48 11.77 -24.72
C SER A 132 12.25 10.87 -24.52
N LYS A 133 12.41 9.75 -23.81
CA LYS A 133 11.36 8.80 -23.40
C LYS A 133 10.80 9.09 -22.00
N ARG A 134 11.20 10.20 -21.38
CA ARG A 134 10.91 10.57 -19.98
C ARG A 134 11.40 9.52 -18.96
N ILE A 135 12.47 8.81 -19.25
CA ILE A 135 13.09 7.85 -18.32
C ILE A 135 14.25 8.53 -17.61
N ALA A 136 14.22 8.56 -16.27
CA ALA A 136 15.36 8.88 -15.43
C ALA A 136 16.09 7.59 -15.03
N HIS A 137 17.43 7.64 -14.98
CA HIS A 137 18.25 6.49 -14.57
C HIS A 137 18.39 6.40 -13.05
N PHE A 138 18.54 7.55 -12.38
CA PHE A 138 18.73 7.74 -10.93
C PHE A 138 19.97 7.10 -10.28
N ASP A 139 20.62 6.11 -10.90
CA ASP A 139 21.87 5.51 -10.43
C ASP A 139 23.05 5.75 -11.40
N LEU A 140 23.22 6.98 -11.91
CA LEU A 140 24.38 7.32 -12.73
C LEU A 140 25.61 7.51 -11.84
N LYS A 141 26.57 6.61 -11.96
CA LYS A 141 27.83 6.56 -11.20
C LYS A 141 28.91 5.81 -11.99
N PRO A 142 30.21 5.95 -11.69
CA PRO A 142 31.32 5.31 -12.40
C PRO A 142 31.12 3.81 -12.68
N GLU A 143 30.63 3.07 -11.70
CA GLU A 143 30.44 1.61 -11.73
C GLU A 143 29.36 1.19 -12.75
N ASN A 144 28.40 2.08 -13.04
CA ASN A 144 27.33 1.85 -14.01
C ASN A 144 27.68 2.37 -15.42
N ILE A 145 28.91 2.84 -15.65
CA ILE A 145 29.41 3.34 -16.92
C ILE A 145 30.51 2.42 -17.43
N MET A 146 30.10 1.34 -18.09
CA MET A 146 31.01 0.29 -18.56
C MET A 146 31.45 0.48 -20.01
N LEU A 147 32.51 -0.21 -20.40
CA LEU A 147 33.01 -0.30 -21.78
C LEU A 147 32.60 -1.64 -22.40
N LEU A 148 32.12 -1.62 -23.64
CA LEU A 148 31.73 -2.83 -24.37
C LEU A 148 32.94 -3.76 -24.61
N ASP A 149 34.02 -3.19 -25.15
CA ASP A 149 35.32 -3.82 -25.34
C ASP A 149 36.41 -2.75 -25.10
N LYS A 150 37.41 -3.06 -24.27
CA LYS A 150 38.54 -2.16 -23.98
C LYS A 150 39.71 -2.28 -24.95
N ASN A 151 39.72 -3.33 -25.79
CA ASN A 151 40.82 -3.62 -26.72
C ASN A 151 40.72 -2.83 -28.03
N VAL A 152 39.58 -2.17 -28.30
CA VAL A 152 39.35 -1.37 -29.50
C VAL A 152 39.77 0.10 -29.31
N PRO A 153 40.25 0.79 -30.36
CA PRO A 153 40.49 2.23 -30.29
C PRO A 153 39.16 2.98 -30.10
N ASN A 154 39.12 3.86 -29.10
CA ASN A 154 37.92 4.55 -28.61
C ASN A 154 36.77 3.59 -28.21
N PRO A 155 36.89 2.91 -27.05
CA PRO A 155 35.85 2.03 -26.51
C PRO A 155 34.45 2.66 -26.46
N ARG A 156 33.45 1.84 -26.77
CA ARG A 156 32.04 2.21 -26.70
C ARG A 156 31.55 2.11 -25.26
N ILE A 157 30.99 3.21 -24.73
CA ILE A 157 30.33 3.21 -23.42
C ILE A 157 28.98 2.52 -23.51
N LYS A 158 28.65 1.75 -22.47
CA LYS A 158 27.34 1.16 -22.17
C LYS A 158 26.92 1.59 -20.77
N LEU A 159 25.80 2.32 -20.68
CA LEU A 159 25.11 2.55 -19.41
C LEU A 159 24.39 1.26 -18.99
N ILE A 160 24.60 0.85 -17.74
CA ILE A 160 24.09 -0.39 -17.17
C ILE A 160 23.30 -0.15 -15.86
N ASP A 161 22.63 -1.21 -15.40
CA ASP A 161 21.81 -1.29 -14.17
C ASP A 161 20.64 -0.31 -14.06
N PHE A 162 19.51 -0.71 -14.65
CA PHE A 162 18.24 0.03 -14.64
C PHE A 162 17.35 -0.30 -13.43
N GLY A 163 17.89 -0.94 -12.38
CA GLY A 163 17.11 -1.46 -11.25
C GLY A 163 16.30 -0.42 -10.47
N ILE A 164 16.72 0.87 -10.47
CA ILE A 164 15.97 1.98 -9.88
C ILE A 164 15.46 3.01 -10.88
N ALA A 165 15.62 2.75 -12.19
CA ALA A 165 15.17 3.65 -13.24
C ALA A 165 13.64 3.85 -13.19
N HIS A 166 13.18 5.03 -13.58
CA HIS A 166 11.76 5.38 -13.50
C HIS A 166 11.30 6.23 -14.69
N GLN A 167 10.08 5.98 -15.17
CA GLN A 167 9.45 6.82 -16.19
C GLN A 167 8.69 7.97 -15.52
N ILE A 168 9.18 9.19 -15.68
CA ILE A 168 8.62 10.42 -15.13
C ILE A 168 7.33 10.79 -15.88
N LYS A 169 6.18 10.64 -15.21
CA LYS A 169 4.85 10.92 -15.77
C LYS A 169 4.42 12.34 -15.42
N ALA A 170 3.99 13.10 -16.44
CA ALA A 170 3.49 14.46 -16.23
C ALA A 170 2.26 14.45 -15.31
N GLY A 171 2.26 15.33 -14.30
CA GLY A 171 1.18 15.45 -13.32
C GLY A 171 1.31 14.56 -12.08
N ASN A 172 2.24 13.59 -12.06
CA ASN A 172 2.49 12.74 -10.89
C ASN A 172 3.79 13.18 -10.20
N GLU A 173 3.73 13.60 -8.94
CA GLU A 173 4.96 13.77 -8.15
C GLU A 173 5.55 12.39 -7.80
N PHE A 174 6.83 12.21 -8.11
CA PHE A 174 7.62 11.07 -7.66
C PHE A 174 8.62 11.56 -6.61
N LYS A 175 8.64 10.94 -5.43
CA LYS A 175 9.55 11.25 -4.31
C LYS A 175 10.10 9.95 -3.78
N ASN A 176 11.42 9.90 -3.56
CA ASN A 176 12.08 8.78 -2.90
C ASN A 176 13.51 9.14 -2.49
N ILE A 177 14.18 8.25 -1.75
CA ILE A 177 15.59 8.38 -1.40
C ILE A 177 16.34 7.11 -1.83
N PHE A 178 17.10 7.22 -2.92
CA PHE A 178 17.85 6.12 -3.53
C PHE A 178 19.27 6.57 -3.93
N GLY A 179 20.08 5.62 -4.41
CA GLY A 179 21.40 5.88 -4.99
C GLY A 179 22.56 5.86 -4.00
N THR A 180 23.78 5.96 -4.53
CA THR A 180 25.02 6.09 -3.74
C THR A 180 25.17 7.55 -3.28
N PRO A 181 25.30 7.85 -1.96
CA PRO A 181 25.26 9.21 -1.42
C PRO A 181 26.21 10.24 -2.02
N GLU A 182 27.28 9.84 -2.70
CA GLU A 182 28.22 10.75 -3.38
C GLU A 182 27.65 11.35 -4.68
N PHE A 183 26.73 10.65 -5.35
CA PHE A 183 26.23 10.98 -6.70
C PHE A 183 24.79 11.49 -6.72
N VAL A 184 24.10 11.47 -5.57
CA VAL A 184 22.69 11.88 -5.46
C VAL A 184 22.53 13.40 -5.49
N ALA A 185 21.45 13.86 -6.10
CA ALA A 185 21.10 15.27 -6.19
C ALA A 185 20.48 15.81 -4.87
N PRO A 186 20.57 17.13 -4.58
CA PRO A 186 20.03 17.72 -3.36
C PRO A 186 18.54 17.44 -3.14
N GLU A 187 17.75 17.38 -4.21
CA GLU A 187 16.32 17.05 -4.15
C GLU A 187 16.05 15.62 -3.63
N ILE A 188 16.95 14.66 -3.89
CA ILE A 188 16.86 13.29 -3.35
C ILE A 188 17.15 13.31 -1.84
N VAL A 189 18.18 14.06 -1.42
CA VAL A 189 18.56 14.20 0.00
C VAL A 189 17.47 14.90 0.81
N ASN A 190 16.81 15.91 0.22
CA ASN A 190 15.79 16.73 0.88
C ASN A 190 14.36 16.14 0.75
N TYR A 191 14.17 15.00 0.08
CA TYR A 191 12.86 14.38 -0.19
C TYR A 191 11.89 15.28 -0.99
N GLU A 192 12.44 16.03 -1.95
CA GLU A 192 11.73 16.91 -2.88
C GLU A 192 11.25 16.13 -4.14
N PRO A 193 10.33 16.67 -4.96
CA PRO A 193 9.89 16.02 -6.20
C PRO A 193 11.06 15.76 -7.16
N LEU A 194 11.20 14.51 -7.61
CA LEU A 194 12.26 14.03 -8.48
C LEU A 194 11.87 14.07 -9.95
N GLY A 195 12.87 14.28 -10.81
CA GLY A 195 12.71 14.31 -12.27
C GLY A 195 14.00 13.94 -13.01
N LEU A 196 14.03 14.24 -14.30
CA LEU A 196 15.17 13.97 -15.20
C LEU A 196 16.42 14.78 -14.81
N GLU A 197 16.20 15.89 -14.11
CA GLU A 197 17.21 16.82 -13.62
C GLU A 197 18.21 16.16 -12.64
N ALA A 198 17.79 15.12 -11.92
CA ALA A 198 18.64 14.39 -10.98
C ALA A 198 19.81 13.69 -11.69
N ASP A 199 19.57 13.07 -12.85
CA ASP A 199 20.62 12.45 -13.68
C ASP A 199 21.67 13.50 -14.10
N MET A 200 21.23 14.73 -14.39
CA MET A 200 22.12 15.83 -14.79
C MET A 200 23.07 16.26 -13.67
N TRP A 201 22.63 16.20 -12.41
CA TRP A 201 23.52 16.42 -11.26
C TRP A 201 24.58 15.33 -11.18
N SER A 202 24.18 14.06 -11.28
CA SER A 202 25.11 12.92 -11.24
C SER A 202 26.15 13.00 -12.37
N ILE A 203 25.75 13.41 -13.58
CA ILE A 203 26.69 13.70 -14.69
C ILE A 203 27.68 14.82 -14.33
N GLY A 204 27.25 15.85 -13.59
CA GLY A 204 28.12 16.90 -13.06
C GLY A 204 29.17 16.35 -12.09
N VAL A 205 28.76 15.47 -11.17
CA VAL A 205 29.66 14.79 -10.21
C VAL A 205 30.65 13.88 -10.94
N ILE A 206 30.16 13.03 -11.86
CA ILE A 206 30.98 12.16 -12.71
C ILE A 206 32.01 13.00 -13.49
N THR A 207 31.61 14.13 -14.07
CA THR A 207 32.50 15.02 -14.84
C THR A 207 33.55 15.66 -13.95
N TYR A 208 33.20 16.07 -12.73
CA TYR A 208 34.15 16.62 -11.76
C TYR A 208 35.24 15.58 -11.42
N ILE A 209 34.85 14.35 -11.07
CA ILE A 209 35.80 13.27 -10.72
C ILE A 209 36.65 12.89 -11.93
N LEU A 210 36.05 12.76 -13.11
CA LEU A 210 36.73 12.43 -14.37
C LEU A 210 37.90 13.38 -14.70
N LEU A 211 37.78 14.66 -14.34
CA LEU A 211 38.80 15.68 -14.64
C LEU A 211 39.81 15.90 -13.51
N SER A 212 39.49 15.54 -12.27
CA SER A 212 40.29 15.87 -11.08
C SER A 212 40.87 14.67 -10.33
N GLY A 213 40.22 13.51 -10.41
CA GLY A 213 40.44 12.39 -9.49
C GLY A 213 39.97 12.65 -8.05
N ALA A 214 39.15 13.69 -7.82
CA ALA A 214 38.58 14.03 -6.52
C ALA A 214 37.05 14.07 -6.61
N SER A 215 36.37 13.85 -5.49
CA SER A 215 34.91 13.98 -5.42
C SER A 215 34.51 15.40 -5.01
N PRO A 216 33.46 16.01 -5.58
CA PRO A 216 33.06 17.37 -5.24
C PRO A 216 32.40 17.49 -3.86
N PHE A 217 31.80 16.41 -3.32
CA PHE A 217 31.01 16.47 -2.08
C PHE A 217 31.36 15.44 -1.02
N LEU A 218 32.16 14.41 -1.34
CA LEU A 218 32.50 13.32 -0.41
C LEU A 218 33.25 13.86 0.82
N GLY A 219 32.63 13.73 2.00
CA GLY A 219 33.26 13.96 3.29
C GLY A 219 33.80 12.68 3.94
N GLU A 220 34.40 12.81 5.11
CA GLU A 220 34.86 11.69 5.94
C GLU A 220 33.68 10.87 6.48
N THR A 221 32.49 11.47 6.58
CA THR A 221 31.26 10.78 6.99
C THR A 221 30.14 10.92 5.97
N LYS A 222 29.20 9.96 5.99
CA LYS A 222 27.96 10.06 5.19
C LYS A 222 27.16 11.33 5.52
N GLN A 223 27.12 11.73 6.80
CA GLN A 223 26.41 12.94 7.22
C GLN A 223 27.04 14.21 6.64
N GLU A 224 28.38 14.28 6.63
CA GLU A 224 29.13 15.38 6.02
C GLU A 224 28.90 15.43 4.50
N THR A 225 28.96 14.28 3.81
CA THR A 225 28.68 14.18 2.37
C THR A 225 27.28 14.72 2.03
N LEU A 226 26.25 14.29 2.76
CA LEU A 226 24.87 14.79 2.57
C LEU A 226 24.75 16.28 2.90
N THR A 227 25.50 16.77 3.90
CA THR A 227 25.53 18.19 4.26
C THR A 227 26.17 19.03 3.14
N ASN A 228 27.28 18.57 2.56
CA ASN A 228 27.92 19.21 1.40
C ASN A 228 26.99 19.27 0.19
N ILE A 229 26.25 18.18 -0.10
CA ILE A 229 25.27 18.14 -1.20
C ILE A 229 24.13 19.12 -0.96
N SER A 230 23.46 19.07 0.21
CA SER A 230 22.33 19.97 0.51
C SER A 230 22.74 21.45 0.59
N ALA A 231 24.00 21.76 0.92
CA ALA A 231 24.57 23.10 0.86
C ALA A 231 25.08 23.50 -0.55
N VAL A 232 25.30 22.54 -1.44
CA VAL A 232 26.08 22.68 -2.69
C VAL A 232 27.48 23.27 -2.42
N ASN A 233 28.14 22.70 -1.41
CA ASN A 233 29.47 23.07 -0.96
C ASN A 233 30.54 22.24 -1.71
N TYR A 234 31.04 22.81 -2.81
CA TYR A 234 32.20 22.32 -3.56
C TYR A 234 32.97 23.53 -4.13
N ASP A 235 34.24 23.35 -4.48
CA ASP A 235 35.04 24.37 -5.14
C ASP A 235 35.79 23.81 -6.38
N PHE A 236 36.73 24.58 -6.92
CA PHE A 236 37.66 24.12 -7.95
C PHE A 236 39.09 24.43 -7.49
N ASP A 237 39.49 23.86 -6.37
CA ASP A 237 40.85 23.98 -5.82
C ASP A 237 41.93 23.82 -6.92
N GLU A 238 42.87 24.78 -6.96
CA GLU A 238 43.95 24.84 -7.93
C GLU A 238 44.84 23.59 -7.89
N GLU A 239 44.94 22.92 -6.74
CA GLU A 239 45.65 21.64 -6.62
C GLU A 239 45.13 20.60 -7.62
N TYR A 240 43.82 20.55 -7.88
CA TYR A 240 43.19 19.61 -8.81
C TYR A 240 42.88 20.23 -10.18
N PHE A 241 42.49 21.51 -10.22
CA PHE A 241 41.95 22.15 -11.42
C PHE A 241 42.86 23.17 -12.11
N SER A 242 44.12 23.32 -11.68
CA SER A 242 45.12 24.21 -12.30
C SER A 242 45.29 24.02 -13.82
N ASN A 243 45.14 22.80 -14.33
CA ASN A 243 45.26 22.49 -15.76
C ASN A 243 43.93 22.43 -16.52
N THR A 244 42.80 22.53 -15.81
CA THR A 244 41.45 22.33 -16.35
C THR A 244 40.88 23.63 -16.92
N SER A 245 40.28 23.57 -18.11
CA SER A 245 39.73 24.75 -18.79
C SER A 245 38.53 25.37 -18.07
N GLU A 246 38.38 26.69 -18.18
CA GLU A 246 37.18 27.37 -17.67
C GLU A 246 35.89 26.92 -18.37
N LEU A 247 35.97 26.36 -19.58
CA LEU A 247 34.81 25.75 -20.24
C LEU A 247 34.37 24.45 -19.55
N ALA A 248 35.31 23.63 -19.10
CA ALA A 248 35.02 22.43 -18.31
C ALA A 248 34.42 22.78 -16.93
N LYS A 249 35.03 23.76 -16.24
CA LYS A 249 34.48 24.27 -14.96
C LYS A 249 33.08 24.87 -15.16
N ASP A 250 32.85 25.60 -16.25
CA ASP A 250 31.55 26.19 -16.57
C ASP A 250 30.49 25.13 -16.88
N PHE A 251 30.85 24.04 -17.55
CA PHE A 251 29.96 22.89 -17.75
C PHE A 251 29.54 22.28 -16.41
N ILE A 252 30.50 21.98 -15.53
CA ILE A 252 30.23 21.45 -14.18
C ILE A 252 29.37 22.43 -13.36
N ARG A 253 29.69 23.74 -13.35
CA ARG A 253 28.95 24.77 -12.62
C ARG A 253 27.47 24.87 -13.01
N ARG A 254 27.13 24.52 -14.25
CA ARG A 254 25.74 24.51 -14.75
C ARG A 254 24.97 23.21 -14.44
N LEU A 255 25.68 22.13 -14.10
CA LEU A 255 25.10 20.85 -13.68
C LEU A 255 24.96 20.75 -12.16
N LEU A 256 25.95 21.24 -11.40
CA LEU A 256 25.94 21.25 -9.94
C LEU A 256 25.19 22.47 -9.39
N VAL A 257 23.90 22.56 -9.76
CA VAL A 257 22.97 23.63 -9.36
C VAL A 257 21.91 23.07 -8.42
N LYS A 258 21.69 23.74 -7.27
CA LYS A 258 20.74 23.30 -6.24
C LYS A 258 19.30 23.20 -6.75
N ASP A 259 18.81 24.25 -7.39
CA ASP A 259 17.46 24.32 -7.96
C ASP A 259 17.40 23.49 -9.26
N PRO A 260 16.66 22.37 -9.29
CA PRO A 260 16.61 21.50 -10.47
C PRO A 260 16.12 22.24 -11.72
N LYS A 261 15.21 23.22 -11.57
CA LYS A 261 14.65 24.01 -12.69
C LYS A 261 15.64 24.99 -13.31
N LYS A 262 16.77 25.25 -12.64
CA LYS A 262 17.89 26.07 -13.15
C LYS A 262 19.07 25.21 -13.60
N ARG A 263 19.02 23.90 -13.37
CA ARG A 263 20.07 22.96 -13.77
C ARG A 263 20.03 22.79 -15.30
N MET A 264 21.20 22.71 -15.92
CA MET A 264 21.31 22.57 -17.37
C MET A 264 20.70 21.25 -17.84
N THR A 265 19.85 21.32 -18.87
CA THR A 265 19.18 20.14 -19.44
C THR A 265 20.16 19.28 -20.24
N ILE A 266 19.75 18.07 -20.62
CA ILE A 266 20.55 17.18 -21.44
C ILE A 266 20.83 17.75 -22.85
N ASP A 267 19.86 18.44 -23.43
CA ASP A 267 19.98 19.08 -24.75
C ASP A 267 20.92 20.31 -24.69
N ASP A 268 20.78 21.15 -23.66
CA ASP A 268 21.70 22.27 -23.41
C ASP A 268 23.13 21.78 -23.14
N SER A 269 23.28 20.63 -22.46
CA SER A 269 24.58 20.01 -22.17
C SER A 269 25.29 19.56 -23.44
N LEU A 270 24.57 18.96 -24.39
CA LEU A 270 25.12 18.54 -25.70
C LEU A 270 25.50 19.74 -26.59
N GLU A 271 24.81 20.86 -26.43
CA GLU A 271 25.09 22.11 -27.14
C GLU A 271 26.14 23.00 -26.45
N HIS A 272 26.52 22.69 -25.20
CA HIS A 272 27.50 23.46 -24.43
C HIS A 272 28.85 23.57 -25.17
N PRO A 273 29.51 24.74 -25.17
CA PRO A 273 30.76 24.94 -25.91
C PRO A 273 31.85 23.91 -25.61
N TRP A 274 31.97 23.45 -24.36
CA TRP A 274 32.98 22.45 -23.98
C TRP A 274 32.80 21.11 -24.73
N ILE A 275 31.56 20.65 -24.87
CA ILE A 275 31.20 19.44 -25.61
C ILE A 275 31.24 19.68 -27.13
N LYS A 276 30.77 20.85 -27.59
CA LYS A 276 30.55 21.15 -29.01
C LYS A 276 31.79 21.62 -29.78
N VAL A 277 32.77 22.25 -29.13
CA VAL A 277 33.92 22.91 -29.80
C VAL A 277 34.76 21.96 -30.66
N ILE A 278 34.85 20.68 -30.29
CA ILE A 278 35.70 19.69 -30.99
C ILE A 278 35.20 19.42 -32.43
N LYS A 279 33.89 19.54 -32.71
CA LYS A 279 33.37 19.42 -34.09
C LYS A 279 33.97 20.44 -35.07
N ARG A 280 34.42 21.62 -34.60
CA ARG A 280 34.91 22.69 -35.48
C ARG A 280 36.39 22.59 -35.84
N ARG A 281 37.21 21.85 -35.08
CA ARG A 281 38.66 21.74 -35.33
C ARG A 281 39.03 20.75 -36.45
N ASN A 282 38.18 19.76 -36.73
CA ASN A 282 38.45 18.74 -37.74
C ASN A 282 38.23 19.18 -39.21
N VAL A 283 38.01 20.48 -39.49
CA VAL A 283 37.66 20.98 -40.84
C VAL A 283 38.54 22.16 -41.31
N ARG A 284 39.51 22.64 -40.51
CA ARG A 284 40.46 23.70 -40.95
C ARG A 284 41.90 23.26 -40.76
N GLN A 285 42.55 22.99 -41.89
CA GLN A 285 43.84 22.32 -41.98
C GLN A 285 44.98 23.31 -42.30
N GLU A 286 44.95 24.53 -41.74
CA GLU A 286 45.86 25.63 -42.12
C GLU A 286 46.67 26.23 -40.95
N ASP A 287 46.22 26.19 -39.70
CA ASP A 287 46.97 26.74 -38.56
C ASP A 287 47.87 25.69 -37.87
N ARG A 288 49.07 25.42 -38.42
CA ARG A 288 50.04 24.47 -37.83
C ARG A 288 51.04 25.07 -36.83
N ASP A 289 51.19 26.39 -36.76
CA ASP A 289 52.36 27.03 -36.12
C ASP A 289 52.12 27.63 -34.71
N HIS A 290 51.00 27.31 -34.07
CA HIS A 290 50.83 27.55 -32.63
C HIS A 290 50.66 26.24 -31.87
N LYS A 291 51.77 25.76 -31.30
CA LYS A 291 51.81 24.74 -30.24
C LYS A 291 51.07 25.25 -29.00
N THR A 292 49.74 25.20 -29.03
CA THR A 292 48.97 25.10 -27.79
C THR A 292 49.28 23.72 -27.22
N GLU A 293 50.13 23.68 -26.21
CA GLU A 293 50.44 22.46 -25.47
C GLU A 293 49.10 21.83 -25.04
N ARG A 294 48.81 20.62 -25.53
CA ARG A 294 47.55 19.94 -25.23
C ARG A 294 47.52 19.72 -23.72
N ARG A 295 46.67 20.49 -23.01
CA ARG A 295 46.53 20.40 -21.55
C ARG A 295 46.18 18.96 -21.18
N ARG A 296 47.15 18.29 -20.58
CA ARG A 296 47.10 16.88 -20.20
C ARG A 296 46.86 16.79 -18.70
N LEU A 297 45.71 16.23 -18.33
CA LEU A 297 45.37 15.91 -16.96
C LEU A 297 46.20 14.69 -16.55
N LYS A 298 46.79 14.74 -15.34
CA LYS A 298 47.47 13.59 -14.74
C LYS A 298 46.42 12.62 -14.21
N THR A 299 46.49 11.36 -14.60
CA THR A 299 45.56 10.31 -14.17
C THR A 299 45.89 9.73 -12.80
N THR A 300 46.99 10.14 -12.15
CA THR A 300 47.44 9.56 -10.86
C THR A 300 46.38 9.65 -9.78
N ARG A 301 45.68 10.79 -9.65
CA ARG A 301 44.57 10.92 -8.70
C ARG A 301 43.32 10.14 -9.12
N LEU A 302 43.08 9.98 -10.42
CA LEU A 302 42.01 9.12 -10.91
C LEU A 302 42.27 7.64 -10.55
N LYS A 303 43.54 7.18 -10.67
CA LYS A 303 43.98 5.87 -10.15
C LYS A 303 43.73 5.75 -8.64
N GLU A 304 44.10 6.75 -7.85
CA GLU A 304 43.89 6.77 -6.41
C GLU A 304 42.40 6.72 -6.03
N TYR A 305 41.55 7.50 -6.70
CA TYR A 305 40.10 7.49 -6.53
C TYR A 305 39.52 6.10 -6.81
N THR A 306 39.85 5.52 -7.97
CA THR A 306 39.37 4.20 -8.40
C THR A 306 39.82 3.08 -7.46
N ILE A 307 41.06 3.13 -6.95
CA ILE A 307 41.52 2.18 -5.93
C ILE A 307 40.76 2.38 -4.61
N LYS A 308 40.44 3.63 -4.24
CA LYS A 308 39.69 3.96 -3.03
C LYS A 308 38.22 3.53 -3.15
N SER A 309 37.55 3.70 -4.29
CA SER A 309 36.15 3.29 -4.48
C SER A 309 36.00 1.77 -4.36
N HIS A 310 36.84 1.00 -5.07
CA HIS A 310 36.84 -0.48 -5.02
C HIS A 310 37.16 -1.03 -3.61
N SER A 311 38.05 -0.37 -2.87
CA SER A 311 38.44 -0.83 -1.52
C SER A 311 37.49 -0.37 -0.40
N SER A 312 36.71 0.70 -0.63
CA SER A 312 35.82 1.30 0.38
C SER A 312 34.36 0.83 0.28
N MET A 313 34.02 -0.11 -0.61
CA MET A 313 32.67 -0.67 -0.74
C MET A 313 32.40 -1.82 0.26
N PRO A 314 31.67 -1.61 1.38
CA PRO A 314 30.94 -2.71 2.01
C PRO A 314 29.82 -3.19 1.07
N PRO A 315 29.43 -4.48 1.11
CA PRO A 315 28.45 -5.05 0.18
C PRO A 315 27.09 -4.37 0.31
N ASN A 316 26.81 -3.43 -0.60
CA ASN A 316 25.56 -2.71 -0.90
C ASN A 316 24.47 -2.67 0.20
N ASN A 317 24.86 -2.36 1.43
CA ASN A 317 23.96 -2.32 2.61
C ASN A 317 23.41 -0.89 2.85
N THR A 318 23.85 0.07 2.05
CA THR A 318 23.39 1.47 2.09
C THR A 318 21.97 1.58 1.53
N TYR A 319 21.67 0.90 0.42
CA TYR A 319 20.33 0.83 -0.15
C TYR A 319 19.31 0.24 0.85
N ALA A 320 19.71 -0.83 1.56
CA ALA A 320 18.90 -1.44 2.64
C ALA A 320 18.51 -0.45 3.77
N ASN A 321 19.35 0.55 4.04
CA ASN A 321 19.08 1.53 5.10
C ASN A 321 18.24 2.70 4.58
N PHE A 322 18.37 3.09 3.31
CA PHE A 322 17.49 4.07 2.68
C PHE A 322 16.09 3.52 2.36
N GLU A 323 15.97 2.27 1.87
CA GLU A 323 14.67 1.60 1.71
C GLU A 323 13.94 1.49 3.06
N ARG A 324 14.66 1.15 4.15
CA ARG A 324 14.10 1.17 5.52
C ARG A 324 13.67 2.57 5.96
N PHE A 325 14.46 3.60 5.65
CA PHE A 325 14.11 4.97 6.03
C PHE A 325 12.89 5.47 5.25
N SER A 326 12.79 5.19 3.95
CA SER A 326 11.61 5.49 3.13
C SER A 326 10.38 4.70 3.61
N GLN A 327 10.52 3.40 3.91
CA GLN A 327 9.44 2.59 4.49
C GLN A 327 8.98 3.14 5.84
N VAL A 328 9.89 3.54 6.73
CA VAL A 328 9.53 4.17 8.01
C VAL A 328 8.82 5.52 7.79
N LEU A 329 9.23 6.34 6.82
CA LEU A 329 8.54 7.59 6.49
C LEU A 329 7.15 7.34 5.89
N GLU A 330 6.99 6.34 5.02
CA GLU A 330 5.69 5.93 4.47
C GLU A 330 4.76 5.34 5.55
N GLU A 331 5.30 4.52 6.46
CA GLU A 331 4.57 3.98 7.62
C GLU A 331 4.15 5.10 8.59
N ILE A 332 5.01 6.10 8.84
CA ILE A 332 4.67 7.30 9.65
C ILE A 332 3.55 8.10 8.96
N ALA A 333 3.67 8.39 7.66
CA ALA A 333 2.66 9.15 6.93
C ALA A 333 1.30 8.41 6.89
N ALA A 334 1.31 7.08 6.74
CA ALA A 334 0.12 6.25 6.81
C ALA A 334 -0.48 6.23 8.24
N ALA A 335 0.36 6.17 9.28
CA ALA A 335 -0.08 6.24 10.67
C ALA A 335 -0.69 7.61 11.02
N GLU A 336 -0.12 8.71 10.52
CA GLU A 336 -0.68 10.06 10.69
C GLU A 336 -2.07 10.22 10.05
N GLU A 337 -2.29 9.70 8.85
CA GLU A 337 -3.64 9.76 8.23
C GLU A 337 -4.63 8.81 8.93
N GLY A 338 -4.18 7.63 9.37
CA GLY A 338 -4.97 6.73 10.21
C GLY A 338 -5.37 7.36 11.56
N LEU A 339 -4.50 8.20 12.15
CA LEU A 339 -4.82 8.94 13.36
C LEU A 339 -5.91 9.99 13.11
N LYS A 340 -5.83 10.73 11.99
CA LYS A 340 -6.87 11.69 11.58
C LYS A 340 -8.21 11.01 11.30
N GLU A 341 -8.20 9.81 10.71
CA GLU A 341 -9.42 9.02 10.50
C GLU A 341 -10.00 8.53 11.83
N LEU A 342 -9.17 8.10 12.78
CA LEU A 342 -9.60 7.74 14.13
C LEU A 342 -10.23 8.93 14.87
N GLU A 343 -9.66 10.15 14.76
CA GLU A 343 -10.25 11.37 15.32
C GLU A 343 -11.62 11.72 14.69
N ARG A 344 -11.77 11.56 13.37
CA ARG A 344 -13.06 11.72 12.67
C ARG A 344 -14.10 10.72 13.20
N ASN A 345 -13.72 9.45 13.31
CA ASN A 345 -14.60 8.37 13.80
C ASN A 345 -14.96 8.55 15.28
N GLN A 346 -14.02 8.98 16.13
CA GLN A 346 -14.28 9.30 17.53
C GLN A 346 -15.29 10.45 17.66
N ARG A 347 -15.20 11.47 16.79
CA ARG A 347 -16.15 12.59 16.76
C ARG A 347 -17.55 12.13 16.36
N SER A 348 -17.68 11.36 15.28
CA SER A 348 -18.96 10.77 14.84
C SER A 348 -19.60 9.93 15.94
N CYS A 349 -18.85 9.00 16.53
CA CYS A 349 -19.34 8.15 17.62
C CYS A 349 -19.80 8.97 18.84
N ARG A 350 -19.15 10.09 19.15
CA ARG A 350 -19.57 10.99 20.23
C ARG A 350 -20.88 11.71 19.90
N GLU A 351 -21.09 12.10 18.65
CA GLU A 351 -22.34 12.70 18.15
C GLU A 351 -23.48 11.66 18.15
N ASP A 352 -23.22 10.42 17.71
CA ASP A 352 -24.18 9.30 17.76
C ASP A 352 -24.60 8.97 19.19
N VAL A 353 -23.66 8.91 20.15
CA VAL A 353 -23.96 8.68 21.57
C VAL A 353 -24.78 9.83 22.16
N ALA A 354 -24.50 11.08 21.79
CA ALA A 354 -25.29 12.23 22.24
C ALA A 354 -26.73 12.18 21.70
N ALA A 355 -26.92 11.77 20.42
CA ALA A 355 -28.24 11.58 19.84
C ALA A 355 -29.02 10.44 20.53
N LEU A 356 -28.38 9.30 20.81
CA LEU A 356 -29.00 8.18 21.52
C LEU A 356 -29.40 8.56 22.95
N LEU A 357 -28.58 9.33 23.68
CA LEU A 357 -28.92 9.84 25.00
C LEU A 357 -30.15 10.76 24.95
N SER A 358 -30.20 11.69 23.99
CA SER A 358 -31.36 12.57 23.81
C SER A 358 -32.65 11.80 23.53
N ILE A 359 -32.61 10.76 22.70
CA ILE A 359 -33.77 9.88 22.41
C ILE A 359 -34.17 9.09 23.65
N TYR A 360 -33.20 8.62 24.44
CA TYR A 360 -33.47 7.89 25.68
C TYR A 360 -34.14 8.79 26.73
N GLU A 361 -33.65 10.01 26.93
CA GLU A 361 -34.22 10.99 27.87
C GLU A 361 -35.66 11.38 27.49
N GLU A 362 -35.94 11.60 26.19
CA GLU A 362 -37.29 11.85 25.68
C GLU A 362 -38.23 10.66 25.97
N LYS A 363 -37.77 9.43 25.71
CA LYS A 363 -38.55 8.22 25.98
C LYS A 363 -38.77 7.98 27.47
N GLU A 364 -37.78 8.22 28.31
CA GLU A 364 -37.92 8.10 29.77
C GLU A 364 -38.91 9.13 30.32
N GLY A 365 -38.90 10.36 29.78
CA GLY A 365 -39.91 11.39 30.07
C GLY A 365 -41.33 10.91 29.71
N TRP A 366 -41.52 10.45 28.48
CA TRP A 366 -42.82 9.96 27.99
C TRP A 366 -43.34 8.78 28.83
N TYR A 367 -42.50 7.80 29.17
CA TYR A 367 -42.89 6.69 30.05
C TYR A 367 -43.25 7.14 31.47
N LYS A 368 -42.62 8.19 32.01
CA LYS A 368 -43.00 8.75 33.33
C LYS A 368 -44.38 9.40 33.27
N GLU A 369 -44.69 10.15 32.22
CA GLU A 369 -46.00 10.77 32.01
C GLU A 369 -47.10 9.73 31.82
N GLU A 370 -46.89 8.72 30.96
CA GLU A 370 -47.86 7.65 30.72
C GLU A 370 -48.14 6.83 32.00
N ASN A 371 -47.09 6.46 32.75
CA ASN A 371 -47.26 5.76 34.03
C ASN A 371 -48.02 6.60 35.08
N GLN A 372 -47.82 7.92 35.11
CA GLN A 372 -48.59 8.81 35.98
C GLN A 372 -50.06 8.87 35.57
N SER A 373 -50.36 8.94 34.27
CA SER A 373 -51.74 8.87 33.75
C SER A 373 -52.42 7.55 34.12
N ILE A 374 -51.79 6.41 33.81
CA ILE A 374 -52.31 5.07 34.11
C ILE A 374 -52.53 4.88 35.62
N SER A 375 -51.63 5.39 36.46
CA SER A 375 -51.79 5.38 37.92
C SER A 375 -53.00 6.21 38.38
N GLY A 376 -53.23 7.37 37.76
CA GLY A 376 -54.43 8.19 37.96
C GLY A 376 -55.71 7.43 37.60
N ASP A 377 -55.77 6.85 36.41
CA ASP A 377 -56.92 6.08 35.91
C ASP A 377 -57.22 4.85 36.77
N LEU A 378 -56.18 4.09 37.16
CA LEU A 378 -56.33 2.94 38.06
C LEU A 378 -56.87 3.35 39.43
N ASN A 379 -56.46 4.49 39.97
CA ASN A 379 -56.99 5.01 41.23
C ASN A 379 -58.45 5.45 41.09
N HIS A 380 -58.83 6.07 39.96
CA HIS A 380 -60.22 6.40 39.65
C HIS A 380 -61.11 5.15 39.55
N ILE A 381 -60.67 4.14 38.77
CA ILE A 381 -61.39 2.86 38.60
C ILE A 381 -61.53 2.13 39.94
N ARG A 382 -60.50 2.13 40.81
CA ARG A 382 -60.59 1.54 42.16
C ARG A 382 -61.65 2.22 43.03
N GLN A 383 -61.75 3.56 42.99
CA GLN A 383 -62.76 4.31 43.74
C GLN A 383 -64.17 3.98 43.24
N GLU A 384 -64.39 3.95 41.92
CA GLU A 384 -65.68 3.55 41.35
C GLU A 384 -66.04 2.10 41.68
N LEU A 385 -65.10 1.16 41.54
CA LEU A 385 -65.33 -0.24 41.94
C LEU A 385 -65.73 -0.37 43.41
N GLN A 386 -65.09 0.38 44.31
CA GLN A 386 -65.43 0.39 45.74
C GLN A 386 -66.83 0.97 45.99
N ARG A 387 -67.21 2.06 45.29
CA ARG A 387 -68.58 2.62 45.33
C ARG A 387 -69.60 1.59 44.86
N THR A 388 -69.39 0.98 43.69
CA THR A 388 -70.28 -0.05 43.11
C THR A 388 -70.40 -1.29 44.00
N GLN A 389 -69.30 -1.79 44.58
CA GLN A 389 -69.33 -2.92 45.52
C GLN A 389 -70.14 -2.60 46.79
N THR A 390 -70.04 -1.37 47.29
CA THR A 390 -70.78 -0.92 48.48
C THR A 390 -72.27 -0.82 48.18
N GLN A 391 -72.65 -0.26 47.02
CA GLN A 391 -74.03 -0.26 46.53
C GLN A 391 -74.56 -1.69 46.33
N ARG A 392 -73.78 -2.59 45.71
CA ARG A 392 -74.17 -3.99 45.50
C ARG A 392 -74.45 -4.71 46.82
N LYS A 393 -73.60 -4.53 47.84
CA LYS A 393 -73.81 -5.10 49.18
C LYS A 393 -75.11 -4.60 49.80
N LYS A 394 -75.40 -3.30 49.68
CA LYS A 394 -76.67 -2.71 50.16
C LYS A 394 -77.88 -3.34 49.47
N CYS A 395 -77.89 -3.38 48.13
CA CYS A 395 -78.99 -3.99 47.37
C CYS A 395 -79.15 -5.50 47.64
N GLN A 396 -78.06 -6.23 47.91
CA GLN A 396 -78.12 -7.65 48.30
C GLN A 396 -78.80 -7.83 49.67
N GLU A 397 -78.55 -6.95 50.63
CA GLU A 397 -79.20 -6.99 51.94
C GLU A 397 -80.68 -6.58 51.85
N ASP A 398 -80.99 -5.51 51.11
CA ASP A 398 -82.37 -5.08 50.84
C ASP A 398 -83.19 -6.21 50.18
N ALA A 399 -82.59 -6.93 49.20
CA ALA A 399 -83.19 -8.10 48.57
C ALA A 399 -83.35 -9.27 49.55
N ARG A 400 -82.38 -9.53 50.44
CA ARG A 400 -82.45 -10.59 51.45
C ARG A 400 -83.60 -10.36 52.43
N VAL A 401 -83.75 -9.13 52.93
CA VAL A 401 -84.86 -8.72 53.82
C VAL A 401 -86.21 -8.86 53.10
N THR A 402 -86.29 -8.43 51.84
CA THR A 402 -87.49 -8.56 51.00
C THR A 402 -87.87 -10.04 50.81
N MET A 403 -86.91 -10.90 50.50
CA MET A 403 -87.12 -12.33 50.27
C MET A 403 -87.48 -13.08 51.56
N GLN A 404 -86.97 -12.68 52.73
CA GLN A 404 -87.41 -13.21 54.02
C GLN A 404 -88.88 -12.85 54.29
N SER A 405 -89.27 -11.60 54.06
CA SER A 405 -90.67 -11.15 54.19
C SER A 405 -91.60 -11.90 53.24
N ALA A 406 -91.20 -12.10 51.98
CA ALA A 406 -91.93 -12.88 51.00
C ALA A 406 -92.08 -14.36 51.40
N ASN A 407 -91.04 -14.99 51.95
CA ASN A 407 -91.09 -16.36 52.47
C ASN A 407 -92.02 -16.49 53.69
N ILE A 408 -92.07 -15.48 54.57
CA ILE A 408 -93.03 -15.44 55.68
C ILE A 408 -94.47 -15.37 55.14
N LEU A 409 -94.72 -14.55 54.11
CA LEU A 409 -96.02 -14.52 53.41
C LEU A 409 -96.34 -15.89 52.78
N LYS A 410 -95.41 -16.49 52.04
CA LYS A 410 -95.61 -17.81 51.40
C LYS A 410 -95.96 -18.90 52.43
N ARG A 411 -95.31 -18.92 53.59
CA ARG A 411 -95.65 -19.84 54.71
C ARG A 411 -96.97 -19.53 55.41
N LYS A 412 -97.51 -18.31 55.28
CA LYS A 412 -98.88 -17.99 55.72
C LYS A 412 -99.89 -18.46 54.68
N PHE A 413 -99.64 -18.21 53.40
CA PHE A 413 -100.47 -18.69 52.28
C PHE A 413 -100.55 -20.21 52.23
N GLY A 414 -99.42 -20.94 52.23
CA GLY A 414 -99.43 -22.41 52.23
C GLY A 414 -100.13 -23.02 53.46
N ARG A 415 -100.12 -22.34 54.62
CA ARG A 415 -100.92 -22.78 55.78
C ARG A 415 -102.42 -22.52 55.63
N LEU A 416 -102.83 -21.55 54.83
CA LEU A 416 -104.23 -21.35 54.45
C LEU A 416 -104.65 -22.37 53.38
N GLU A 417 -103.77 -22.64 52.41
CA GLU A 417 -103.93 -23.58 51.31
C GLU A 417 -104.06 -25.03 51.82
N ASN A 418 -103.13 -25.54 52.62
CA ASN A 418 -103.27 -26.85 53.27
C ASN A 418 -104.53 -26.94 54.15
N ARG A 419 -104.96 -25.84 54.81
CA ARG A 419 -106.19 -25.83 55.60
C ARG A 419 -107.45 -25.83 54.73
N TYR A 420 -107.33 -25.46 53.46
CA TYR A 420 -108.37 -25.58 52.44
C TYR A 420 -108.37 -26.99 51.82
N GLU A 421 -107.19 -27.53 51.48
CA GLU A 421 -107.04 -28.91 50.97
C GLU A 421 -107.51 -29.97 51.98
N VAL A 422 -107.14 -29.87 53.26
CA VAL A 422 -107.63 -30.81 54.29
C VAL A 422 -109.16 -30.75 54.42
N LEU A 423 -109.75 -29.56 54.29
CA LEU A 423 -111.22 -29.42 54.22
C LEU A 423 -111.79 -30.13 52.98
N ALA A 424 -111.12 -30.01 51.83
CA ALA A 424 -111.54 -30.63 50.58
C ALA A 424 -111.34 -32.16 50.56
N GLU A 425 -110.26 -32.68 51.15
CA GLU A 425 -110.01 -34.12 51.28
C GLU A 425 -110.97 -34.78 52.27
N GLN A 426 -111.27 -34.14 53.40
CA GLN A 426 -112.34 -34.61 54.31
C GLN A 426 -113.67 -34.73 53.56
N VAL A 427 -114.01 -33.72 52.74
CA VAL A 427 -115.20 -33.79 51.87
C VAL A 427 -115.11 -34.92 50.83
N ALA A 428 -113.92 -35.26 50.32
CA ALA A 428 -113.74 -36.30 49.30
C ALA A 428 -113.57 -37.73 49.85
N SER A 429 -113.10 -37.93 51.09
CA SER A 429 -112.99 -39.25 51.72
C SER A 429 -114.36 -39.77 52.14
N GLU A 430 -115.21 -38.88 52.66
CA GLU A 430 -116.62 -39.17 52.93
C GLU A 430 -117.36 -39.62 51.65
N VAL A 431 -116.97 -39.10 50.49
CA VAL A 431 -117.52 -39.54 49.18
C VAL A 431 -116.99 -40.91 48.75
N ARG A 432 -115.69 -41.21 48.90
CA ARG A 432 -115.12 -42.50 48.43
C ARG A 432 -115.40 -43.70 49.33
N TRP A 433 -115.53 -43.50 50.65
CA TRP A 433 -115.94 -44.58 51.56
C TRP A 433 -117.29 -45.19 51.17
N VAL A 434 -118.19 -44.36 50.63
CA VAL A 434 -119.49 -44.75 50.08
C VAL A 434 -119.37 -45.59 48.80
N GLU A 435 -118.28 -45.48 48.03
CA GLU A 435 -118.11 -46.17 46.74
C GLU A 435 -117.46 -47.56 46.84
N GLU A 436 -116.47 -47.76 47.74
CA GLU A 436 -115.70 -49.02 47.79
C GLU A 436 -116.43 -50.16 48.51
N LEU A 437 -117.25 -49.84 49.51
CA LEU A 437 -118.08 -50.80 50.24
C LEU A 437 -119.00 -51.62 49.30
N VAL A 438 -119.27 -51.07 48.11
CA VAL A 438 -120.11 -51.65 47.05
C VAL A 438 -119.38 -52.73 46.22
N LYS A 439 -118.03 -52.75 46.18
CA LYS A 439 -117.25 -53.57 45.22
C LYS A 439 -116.63 -54.86 45.76
N SER A 440 -116.29 -54.96 47.05
CA SER A 440 -115.45 -56.05 47.57
C SER A 440 -116.13 -57.43 47.65
N ILE A 441 -117.46 -57.47 47.52
CA ILE A 441 -118.30 -58.64 47.81
C ILE A 441 -118.24 -59.73 46.70
N SER A 442 -117.29 -59.65 45.74
CA SER A 442 -117.42 -60.33 44.43
C SER A 442 -116.33 -61.31 43.94
N ALA A 443 -115.15 -61.54 44.58
CA ALA A 443 -113.95 -61.97 43.81
C ALA A 443 -113.06 -63.21 44.17
N GLU A 444 -113.10 -63.88 45.34
CA GLU A 444 -111.87 -64.54 45.89
C GLU A 444 -111.82 -66.10 46.06
N LYS A 445 -110.79 -66.82 45.49
CA LYS A 445 -110.34 -68.25 45.77
C LYS A 445 -108.87 -68.73 45.40
N ASP A 446 -108.63 -69.50 44.31
CA ASP A 446 -107.80 -70.77 44.28
C ASP A 446 -106.28 -70.76 43.88
N GLY A 447 -105.53 -71.85 44.17
CA GLY A 447 -104.22 -72.23 43.54
C GLY A 447 -103.37 -73.37 44.21
N LEU A 448 -102.71 -74.29 43.45
CA LEU A 448 -101.92 -75.47 43.92
C LEU A 448 -100.83 -75.99 42.91
N SER A 449 -99.69 -76.62 43.35
CA SER A 449 -98.67 -77.33 42.50
C SER A 449 -97.57 -78.13 43.29
N SER A 450 -96.71 -78.96 42.63
CA SER A 450 -95.52 -79.68 43.21
C SER A 450 -94.41 -80.16 42.20
N GLY A 451 -93.12 -80.40 42.63
CA GLY A 451 -91.83 -80.51 41.82
C GLY A 451 -91.24 -81.93 41.47
N SER A 452 -89.92 -82.21 41.17
CA SER A 452 -88.59 -81.56 41.44
C SER A 452 -87.40 -81.73 40.39
N MET A 453 -86.31 -82.52 40.61
CA MET A 453 -84.95 -82.51 39.88
C MET A 453 -84.25 -83.91 39.68
N PRO A 454 -83.04 -84.01 39.06
CA PRO A 454 -81.75 -83.92 39.79
C PRO A 454 -80.68 -82.98 39.20
#